data_AF-A0A8W8JA25-F1
#
_entry.id   AF-A0A8W8JA25-F1
#
_cell.length_a   1.000
_cell.length_b   1.000
_cell.length_c   1.000
_cell.angle_alpha   90.00
_cell.angle_beta   90.00
_cell.angle_gamma   90.00
#
_symmetry.space_group_name_H-M   'P 1'
#
loop_
_entity.id
_entity.type
_entity.pdbx_description
1 polymer ?
#
loop_
_entity_poly.entity_id
_entity_poly.type
_entity_poly.pdbx_seq_one_letter_code
_entity_poly.pdbx_strand_id
1 'polypeptide(L)'
;GRIKLDIGGVNFTTSRLTLTRDSESMLAAMFSGRHDIRVEDDGTIFIDRDGTHFRHILNYLRDGGVKLDALPRNRQVLRELRNEAVFYQLHGLVQQIEKLI
;
A
#
# COMPACT_ATOMS: atom_id res chain seq x y z
N GLY A 1 -13.70 3.16 11.31
CA GLY A 1 -12.87 4.23 11.91
C GLY A 1 -11.75 4.61 10.97
N ARG A 2 -11.09 5.75 11.23
CA ARG A 2 -9.87 6.16 10.53
C ARG A 2 -8.67 5.40 11.11
N ILE A 3 -7.72 5.03 10.26
CA ILE A 3 -6.43 4.45 10.61
C ILE A 3 -5.36 5.42 10.15
N LYS A 4 -4.44 5.78 11.04
CA LYS A 4 -3.25 6.57 10.74
C LYS A 4 -2.10 5.61 10.44
N LEU A 5 -1.34 5.89 9.40
CA LEU A 5 -0.15 5.15 9.03
C LEU A 5 1.02 6.12 8.91
N ASP A 6 2.16 5.74 9.47
CA ASP A 6 3.45 6.35 9.16
C ASP A 6 4.25 5.36 8.30
N ILE A 7 4.53 5.74 7.06
CA ILE A 7 5.30 4.93 6.09
C ILE A 7 6.66 5.60 5.91
N GLY A 8 7.65 5.18 6.69
CA GLY A 8 9.01 5.71 6.63
C GLY A 8 9.11 7.24 6.81
N GLY A 9 8.25 7.83 7.63
CA GLY A 9 8.15 9.27 7.89
C GLY A 9 7.04 9.98 7.08
N VAL A 10 6.35 9.28 6.18
CA VAL A 10 5.24 9.85 5.39
C VAL A 10 3.91 9.41 5.94
N ASN A 11 3.12 10.39 6.40
CA ASN A 11 1.85 10.15 7.06
C ASN A 11 0.68 9.96 6.08
N PHE A 12 -0.11 8.91 6.30
CA PHE A 12 -1.34 8.62 5.58
C PHE A 12 -2.51 8.40 6.54
N THR A 13 -3.71 8.62 6.04
CA THR A 13 -4.94 8.26 6.75
C THR A 13 -5.89 7.51 5.83
N THR A 14 -6.41 6.39 6.31
CA THR A 14 -7.30 5.51 5.53
C THR A 14 -8.29 4.76 6.43
N SER A 15 -8.95 3.74 5.91
CA SER A 15 -9.87 2.87 6.64
C SER A 15 -9.41 1.42 6.59
N ARG A 16 -9.84 0.61 7.56
CA ARG A 16 -9.62 -0.84 7.56
C ARG A 16 -10.15 -1.47 6.28
N LEU A 17 -11.34 -1.06 5.82
CA LEU A 17 -11.96 -1.56 4.59
C LEU A 17 -11.04 -1.40 3.37
N THR A 18 -10.31 -0.29 3.28
CA THR A 18 -9.33 -0.05 2.22
C THR A 18 -8.13 -0.99 2.36
N LEU A 19 -7.54 -1.06 3.56
CA LEU A 19 -6.33 -1.87 3.80
C LEU A 19 -6.58 -3.37 3.64
N THR A 20 -7.81 -3.82 3.83
CA THR A 20 -8.21 -5.22 3.67
C THR A 20 -8.92 -5.50 2.34
N ARG A 21 -8.82 -4.60 1.34
CA ARG A 21 -9.52 -4.76 0.05
C ARG A 21 -9.00 -5.97 -0.72
N ASP A 22 -7.68 -6.14 -0.77
CA ASP A 22 -7.02 -7.28 -1.40
C ASP A 22 -6.70 -8.30 -0.30
N SER A 23 -7.50 -9.37 -0.20
CA SER A 23 -7.43 -10.34 0.90
C SER A 23 -6.10 -11.08 0.99
N GLU A 24 -5.37 -11.16 -0.13
CA GLU A 24 -4.09 -11.86 -0.22
C GLU A 24 -2.90 -10.94 0.08
N SER A 25 -3.15 -9.64 0.27
CA SER A 25 -2.09 -8.67 0.54
C SER A 25 -1.58 -8.74 1.99
N MET A 26 -0.32 -8.35 2.18
CA MET A 26 0.28 -8.19 3.50
C MET A 26 -0.53 -7.20 4.35
N LEU A 27 -1.03 -6.12 3.75
CA LEU A 27 -1.87 -5.13 4.46
C LEU A 27 -3.18 -5.76 4.94
N ALA A 28 -3.83 -6.60 4.13
CA ALA A 28 -5.01 -7.31 4.60
C ALA A 28 -4.71 -8.25 5.77
N ALA A 29 -3.58 -8.96 5.73
CA ALA A 29 -3.14 -9.80 6.82
C ALA A 29 -2.89 -8.98 8.10
N MET A 30 -2.08 -7.91 8.02
CA MET A 30 -1.82 -7.00 9.14
C MET A 30 -3.12 -6.49 9.77
N PHE A 31 -4.03 -5.99 8.93
CA PHE A 31 -5.27 -5.36 9.38
C PHE A 31 -6.47 -6.33 9.51
N SER A 32 -6.22 -7.64 9.46
CA SER A 32 -7.24 -8.68 9.65
C SER A 32 -7.75 -8.78 11.11
N GLY A 33 -6.97 -8.26 12.07
CA GLY A 33 -7.20 -8.44 13.50
C GLY A 33 -6.69 -9.77 14.06
N ARG A 34 -5.95 -10.55 13.25
CA ARG A 34 -5.31 -11.81 13.68
C ARG A 34 -3.85 -11.64 14.10
N HIS A 35 -3.26 -10.47 13.84
CA HIS A 35 -1.88 -10.15 14.14
C HIS A 35 -1.81 -8.97 15.10
N ASP A 36 -0.92 -9.04 16.09
CA ASP A 36 -0.59 -7.90 16.92
C ASP A 36 0.22 -6.90 16.11
N ILE A 37 -0.42 -5.79 15.74
CA ILE A 37 0.25 -4.66 15.11
C ILE A 37 0.76 -3.75 16.22
N ARG A 38 2.03 -3.36 16.15
CA ARG A 38 2.56 -2.32 17.03
C ARG A 38 1.91 -0.98 16.68
N VAL A 39 1.21 -0.41 17.65
CA VAL A 39 0.57 0.91 17.56
C VAL A 39 1.34 1.86 18.46
N GLU A 40 1.63 3.06 17.97
CA GLU A 40 2.26 4.13 18.74
C GLU A 40 1.26 4.80 19.69
N ASP A 41 1.77 5.62 20.61
CA ASP A 41 0.96 6.25 21.68
C ASP A 41 -0.19 7.11 21.14
N ASP A 42 -0.04 7.69 19.94
CA ASP A 42 -1.05 8.55 19.29
C ASP A 42 -2.04 7.78 18.38
N GLY A 43 -1.93 6.45 18.35
CA GLY A 43 -2.72 5.54 17.52
C GLY A 43 -2.18 5.30 16.10
N THR A 44 -1.01 5.84 15.76
CA THR A 44 -0.38 5.63 14.45
C THR A 44 0.29 4.26 14.36
N ILE A 45 0.25 3.67 13.16
CA ILE A 45 0.93 2.41 12.86
C ILE A 45 2.09 2.72 11.93
N PHE A 46 3.29 2.39 12.39
CA PHE A 46 4.51 2.56 11.61
C PHE A 46 4.78 1.35 10.71
N ILE A 47 5.17 1.62 9.47
CA ILE A 47 5.67 0.64 8.51
C ILE A 47 7.01 1.17 7.98
N ASP A 48 8.07 0.39 8.19
CA ASP A 48 9.44 0.73 7.78
C ASP A 48 9.64 0.51 6.27
N ARG A 49 9.00 1.37 5.47
CA ARG A 49 9.02 1.36 4.00
C ARG A 49 9.07 2.77 3.45
N ASP A 50 9.44 2.89 2.18
CA ASP A 50 9.46 4.17 1.48
C ASP A 50 8.03 4.69 1.24
N GLY A 51 7.67 5.78 1.93
CA GLY A 51 6.38 6.44 1.80
C GLY A 51 6.16 7.16 0.47
N THR A 52 7.21 7.39 -0.33
CA THR A 52 7.15 8.12 -1.61
C THR A 52 6.12 7.52 -2.56
N HIS A 53 6.11 6.19 -2.67
CA HIS A 53 5.25 5.45 -3.61
C HIS A 53 3.95 4.93 -2.98
N PHE A 54 3.80 5.06 -1.65
CA PHE A 54 2.67 4.50 -0.92
C PHE A 54 1.32 5.11 -1.33
N ARG A 55 1.31 6.34 -1.87
CA ARG A 55 0.09 6.93 -2.45
C ARG A 55 -0.52 6.05 -3.55
N HIS A 56 0.31 5.46 -4.42
CA HIS A 56 -0.18 4.60 -5.49
C HIS A 56 -0.70 3.26 -4.96
N ILE A 57 0.00 2.69 -3.96
CA ILE A 57 -0.45 1.50 -3.21
C ILE A 57 -1.84 1.75 -2.62
N LEU A 58 -2.00 2.89 -1.92
CA LEU A 58 -3.25 3.21 -1.26
C LEU A 58 -4.40 3.47 -2.25
N ASN A 59 -4.11 4.11 -3.38
CA ASN A 59 -5.12 4.36 -4.41
C ASN A 59 -5.55 3.07 -5.13
N TYR A 60 -4.61 2.16 -5.40
CA TYR A 60 -4.94 0.82 -5.92
C TYR A 60 -5.98 0.10 -5.04
N LEU A 61 -5.77 0.13 -3.71
CA LEU A 61 -6.68 -0.47 -2.75
C LEU A 61 -8.04 0.25 -2.66
N ARG A 62 -8.05 1.59 -2.73
CA ARG A 62 -9.29 2.39 -2.72
C ARG A 62 -10.17 2.05 -3.92
N ASP A 63 -9.56 2.03 -5.10
CA ASP A 63 -10.25 1.80 -6.37
C ASP A 63 -10.59 0.32 -6.60
N GLY A 64 -9.98 -0.60 -5.83
CA GLY A 64 -10.17 -2.04 -6.02
C GLY A 64 -9.47 -2.58 -7.27
N GLY A 65 -8.42 -1.90 -7.72
CA GLY A 65 -7.73 -2.18 -8.97
C GLY A 65 -6.87 -1.00 -9.43
N VAL A 66 -6.12 -1.21 -10.50
CA VAL A 66 -5.32 -0.16 -11.13
C VAL A 66 -6.16 0.57 -12.16
N LYS A 67 -6.04 1.89 -12.18
CA LYS A 67 -6.39 2.70 -13.35
C LYS A 67 -5.08 3.11 -14.02
N LEU A 68 -4.90 2.76 -15.30
CA LEU A 68 -3.62 2.91 -16.01
C LEU A 68 -3.15 4.36 -16.08
N ASP A 69 -4.08 5.31 -16.12
CA ASP A 69 -3.85 6.76 -16.07
C ASP A 69 -3.36 7.26 -14.71
N ALA A 70 -3.55 6.48 -13.64
CA ALA A 70 -3.07 6.80 -12.30
C ALA A 70 -1.65 6.29 -12.01
N LEU A 71 -1.04 5.52 -12.93
CA LEU A 71 0.33 5.05 -12.79
C LEU A 71 1.36 6.06 -13.33
N PRO A 72 2.54 6.15 -12.69
CA PRO A 72 3.64 6.96 -13.20
C PRO A 72 4.07 6.52 -14.61
N ARG A 73 4.43 7.47 -15.48
CA ARG A 73 4.98 7.17 -16.81
C ARG A 73 6.50 6.94 -16.81
N ASN A 74 7.18 7.38 -15.75
CA ASN A 74 8.62 7.22 -15.63
C ASN A 74 8.95 5.76 -15.26
N ARG A 75 9.77 5.09 -16.07
CA ARG A 75 10.15 3.68 -15.86
C ARG A 75 10.89 3.42 -14.54
N GLN A 76 11.71 4.36 -14.08
CA GLN A 76 12.42 4.22 -12.81
C GLN A 76 11.43 4.23 -11.64
N VAL A 77 10.50 5.20 -11.65
CA VAL A 77 9.42 5.30 -10.66
C VAL A 77 8.52 4.06 -10.69
N LEU A 78 8.22 3.51 -11.88
CA LEU A 78 7.47 2.26 -12.00
C LEU A 78 8.19 1.08 -11.35
N ARG A 79 9.52 0.96 -11.51
CA ARG A 79 10.30 -0.11 -10.87
C ARG A 79 10.30 0.03 -9.35
N GLU A 80 10.42 1.25 -8.83
CA GLU A 80 10.35 1.51 -7.39
C GLU A 80 8.96 1.18 -6.84
N LEU A 81 7.89 1.63 -7.52
CA LEU A 81 6.52 1.26 -7.16
C LEU A 81 6.29 -0.26 -7.23
N ARG A 82 6.89 -0.96 -8.21
CA ARG A 82 6.84 -2.43 -8.27
C ARG A 82 7.46 -3.05 -7.02
N ASN A 83 8.58 -2.54 -6.54
CA ASN A 83 9.25 -3.05 -5.34
C ASN A 83 8.34 -2.90 -4.10
N GLU A 84 7.66 -1.76 -3.96
CA GLU A 84 6.66 -1.59 -2.90
C GLU A 84 5.46 -2.53 -3.08
N ALA A 85 4.95 -2.68 -4.29
CA ALA A 85 3.83 -3.59 -4.57
C ALA A 85 4.19 -5.05 -4.24
N VAL A 86 5.43 -5.48 -4.50
CA VAL A 86 5.95 -6.79 -4.10
C VAL A 86 6.01 -6.90 -2.57
N PHE A 87 6.53 -5.88 -1.88
CA PHE A 87 6.60 -5.87 -0.42
C PHE A 87 5.21 -6.03 0.22
N TYR A 88 4.23 -5.26 -0.23
CA TYR A 88 2.86 -5.35 0.26
C TYR A 88 2.07 -6.57 -0.27
N GLN A 89 2.70 -7.42 -1.08
CA GLN A 89 2.12 -8.63 -1.69
C GLN A 89 0.88 -8.35 -2.55
N LEU A 90 0.88 -7.22 -3.26
CA LEU A 90 -0.20 -6.79 -4.16
C LEU A 90 0.03 -7.37 -5.56
N HIS A 91 -0.13 -8.69 -5.69
CA HIS A 91 0.16 -9.43 -6.92
C HIS A 91 -0.52 -8.83 -8.17
N GLY A 92 -1.77 -8.39 -8.04
CA GLY A 92 -2.51 -7.76 -9.14
C GLY A 92 -1.91 -6.43 -9.60
N LEU A 93 -1.28 -5.66 -8.71
CA LEU A 93 -0.56 -4.43 -9.06
C LEU A 93 0.80 -4.75 -9.69
N VAL A 94 1.53 -5.73 -9.14
CA VAL A 94 2.83 -6.18 -9.67
C VAL A 94 2.70 -6.59 -11.14
N GLN A 95 1.75 -7.47 -11.46
CA GLN A 95 1.52 -7.95 -12.82
C GLN A 95 1.18 -6.83 -13.81
N GLN A 96 0.55 -5.75 -13.34
CA GLN A 96 0.18 -4.63 -14.18
C GLN A 96 1.36 -3.70 -14.45
N ILE A 97 2.18 -3.44 -13.44
CA ILE A 97 3.40 -2.65 -13.61
C ILE A 97 4.38 -3.39 -14.53
N GLU A 98 4.49 -4.72 -14.42
CA GLU A 98 5.37 -5.54 -15.26
C GLU A 98 5.05 -5.44 -16.76
N LYS A 99 3.78 -5.18 -17.13
CA LYS A 99 3.39 -4.96 -18.53
C LYS A 99 3.87 -3.61 -19.09
N LEU A 100 4.32 -2.69 -18.23
CA LEU A 100 4.66 -1.32 -18.59
C LEU A 100 6.18 -1.04 -18.56
N ILE A 101 6.98 -1.92 -17.97
CA ILE A 101 8.43 -1.73 -17.74
C ILE A 101 9.31 -2.43 -18.76
#